data_AF-A0A4Q3WEX9-F1
#
_entry.id   AF-A0A4Q3WEX9-F1
#
_cell.length_a   1.000
_cell.length_b   1.000
_cell.length_c   1.000
_cell.angle_alpha   90.00
_cell.angle_beta   90.00
_cell.angle_gamma   90.00
#
_symmetry.space_group_name_H-M   'P 1'
#
loop_
_entity.id
_entity.type
_entity.pdbx_description
1 polymer ?
#
loop_
_entity_poly.entity_id
_entity_poly.type
_entity_poly.pdbx_seq_one_letter_code
_entity_poly.pdbx_strand_id
1 'polypeptide(L)'
;MRSRKPAPPTDSVSVLEAIAPHFSNATELPVPSKRQGNGLISLQSLFLLLHFAQKRIEEGGSFMMALEEPELHLPPSVQRRILARLQALSTQTIVTTHSPLISAYCEPTSLLIVRNDAGSLAAKPLLKAPLAADVSNGVRKLFQINRIETAAAMMSDRVLVPEGRFDFEWLDLLLRVVELGDGGEINCSFGSHIGVIPTHDSCVEVTCASLSQAHPRVSALVDGDLAGHGYSAALVLAQTCGAIIRY
;
A
#
# COMPACT_ATOMS: atom_id res chain seq x y z
N MET A 1 -60.46 9.15 15.96
CA MET A 1 -59.28 9.50 16.78
C MET A 1 -58.05 9.60 15.88
N ARG A 2 -57.60 10.82 15.55
CA ARG A 2 -56.35 11.04 14.79
C ARG A 2 -55.17 10.89 15.75
N SER A 3 -54.37 9.84 15.57
CA SER A 3 -53.11 9.65 16.28
C SER A 3 -52.12 10.76 15.88
N ARG A 4 -51.65 11.54 16.87
CA ARG A 4 -50.57 12.52 16.70
C ARG A 4 -49.28 11.76 16.38
N LYS A 5 -48.66 12.06 15.24
CA LYS A 5 -47.26 11.67 14.99
C LYS A 5 -46.39 12.27 16.12
N PRO A 6 -45.48 11.50 16.75
CA PRO A 6 -44.58 12.04 17.76
C PRO A 6 -43.67 13.10 17.13
N ALA A 7 -43.39 14.17 17.88
CA ALA A 7 -42.43 15.18 17.49
C ALA A 7 -41.03 14.53 17.36
N PRO A 8 -40.22 14.91 16.36
CA PRO A 8 -38.85 14.42 16.28
C PRO A 8 -38.10 14.82 17.56
N PRO A 9 -37.23 13.94 18.10
CA PRO A 9 -36.42 14.28 19.26
C PRO A 9 -35.62 15.54 18.95
N THR A 10 -35.55 16.49 19.89
CA THR A 10 -34.66 17.66 19.83
C THR A 10 -33.20 17.29 20.10
N ASP A 11 -32.81 16.07 19.75
CA ASP A 11 -31.42 15.65 19.74
C ASP A 11 -30.77 16.18 18.45
N SER A 12 -29.61 16.81 18.60
CA SER A 12 -28.71 17.17 17.51
C SER A 12 -28.54 16.06 16.47
N VAL A 13 -28.52 14.80 16.90
CA VAL A 13 -28.43 13.63 16.01
C VAL A 13 -29.68 13.50 15.14
N SER A 14 -30.88 13.67 15.71
CA SER A 14 -32.15 13.62 14.98
C SER A 14 -32.33 14.78 14.00
N VAL A 15 -31.79 15.97 14.32
CA VAL A 15 -31.77 17.13 13.41
C VAL A 15 -30.81 16.89 12.23
N LEU A 16 -29.61 16.36 12.50
CA LEU A 16 -28.67 15.99 11.45
C LEU A 16 -29.20 14.83 10.58
N GLU A 17 -29.97 13.91 11.15
CA GLU A 17 -30.67 12.88 10.38
C GLU A 17 -31.80 13.45 9.51
N ALA A 18 -32.44 14.54 9.92
CA ALA A 18 -33.46 15.23 9.12
C ALA A 18 -32.85 15.99 7.94
N ILE A 19 -31.59 16.43 8.05
CA ILE A 19 -30.85 17.11 6.98
C ILE A 19 -30.10 16.04 6.17
N ALA A 20 -30.77 15.45 5.18
CA ALA A 20 -30.12 14.57 4.22
C ALA A 20 -29.49 15.41 3.09
N PRO A 21 -28.15 15.43 2.94
CA PRO A 21 -27.53 16.10 1.81
C PRO A 21 -27.98 15.45 0.50
N HIS A 22 -28.17 16.23 -0.55
CA HIS A 22 -28.49 15.71 -1.88
C HIS A 22 -27.34 16.08 -2.82
N PHE A 23 -26.89 15.11 -3.62
CA PHE A 23 -25.95 15.39 -4.71
C PHE A 23 -26.75 15.84 -5.92
N SER A 24 -26.38 16.96 -6.52
CA SER A 24 -27.00 17.46 -7.74
C SER A 24 -25.90 17.85 -8.71
N ASN A 25 -26.01 17.37 -9.95
CA ASN A 25 -25.36 18.02 -11.08
C ASN A 25 -26.32 19.08 -11.60
N ALA A 26 -25.81 20.19 -12.14
CA ALA A 26 -26.60 21.37 -12.56
C ALA A 26 -27.77 21.07 -13.52
N THR A 27 -27.81 19.88 -14.13
CA THR A 27 -28.81 19.43 -15.10
C THR A 27 -29.67 18.24 -14.63
N GLU A 28 -29.40 17.64 -13.46
CA GLU A 28 -30.06 16.40 -13.01
C GLU A 28 -30.80 16.54 -11.67
N LEU A 29 -31.81 15.69 -11.49
CA LEU A 29 -32.58 15.60 -10.25
C LEU A 29 -31.66 15.27 -9.06
N PRO A 30 -31.73 16.03 -7.95
CA PRO A 30 -30.90 15.79 -6.79
C PRO A 30 -31.14 14.38 -6.22
N VAL A 31 -30.07 13.61 -6.10
CA VAL A 31 -30.14 12.26 -5.50
C VAL A 31 -29.77 12.31 -4.02
N PRO A 32 -30.56 11.68 -3.13
CA PRO A 32 -30.31 11.71 -1.69
C PRO A 32 -29.05 10.90 -1.36
N SER A 33 -28.13 11.53 -0.61
CA SER A 33 -26.88 10.92 -0.12
C SER A 33 -27.12 9.64 0.68
N LYS A 34 -28.20 9.58 1.47
CA LYS A 34 -28.58 8.40 2.29
C LYS A 34 -28.92 7.14 1.48
N ARG A 35 -29.16 7.26 0.18
CA ARG A 35 -29.41 6.11 -0.72
C ARG A 35 -28.18 5.70 -1.54
N GLN A 36 -27.05 6.35 -1.29
CA GLN A 36 -25.80 6.08 -1.98
C GLN A 36 -24.93 5.12 -1.15
N GLY A 37 -24.06 4.37 -1.83
CA GLY A 37 -23.15 3.44 -1.15
C GLY A 37 -22.19 4.16 -0.20
N ASN A 38 -21.71 3.45 0.82
CA ASN A 38 -20.79 3.97 1.86
C ASN A 38 -19.58 4.73 1.30
N GLY A 39 -19.10 4.38 0.11
CA GLY A 39 -18.01 5.10 -0.57
C GLY A 39 -18.36 6.58 -0.84
N LEU A 40 -19.57 6.88 -1.32
CA LEU A 40 -19.97 8.26 -1.61
C LEU A 40 -20.13 9.11 -0.34
N ILE A 41 -20.63 8.50 0.75
CA ILE A 41 -20.74 9.16 2.05
C ILE A 41 -19.35 9.48 2.62
N SER A 42 -18.40 8.55 2.49
CA SER A 42 -17.01 8.73 2.92
C SER A 42 -16.32 9.84 2.11
N LEU A 43 -16.52 9.85 0.79
CA LEU A 43 -16.01 10.92 -0.09
C LEU A 43 -16.59 12.28 0.25
N GLN A 44 -17.88 12.36 0.54
CA GLN A 44 -18.50 13.62 0.91
C GLN A 44 -17.87 14.19 2.19
N SER A 45 -17.72 13.35 3.21
CA SER A 45 -17.11 13.73 4.48
C SER A 45 -15.67 14.19 4.26
N LEU A 46 -14.92 13.48 3.44
CA LEU A 46 -13.58 13.85 3.04
C LEU A 46 -13.51 15.19 2.30
N PHE A 47 -14.41 15.44 1.35
CA PHE A 47 -14.43 16.71 0.62
C PHE A 47 -14.79 17.90 1.51
N LEU A 48 -15.68 17.72 2.47
CA LEU A 48 -15.97 18.74 3.48
C LEU A 48 -14.73 19.04 4.32
N LEU A 49 -14.02 18.02 4.80
CA LEU A 49 -12.77 18.17 5.53
C LEU A 49 -11.69 18.88 4.69
N LEU A 50 -11.56 18.52 3.41
CA LEU A 50 -10.65 19.18 2.48
C LEU A 50 -11.00 20.65 2.25
N HIS A 51 -12.28 21.00 2.21
CA HIS A 51 -12.70 22.39 2.08
C HIS A 51 -12.38 23.21 3.33
N PHE A 52 -12.60 22.64 4.52
CA PHE A 52 -12.17 23.26 5.77
C PHE A 52 -10.64 23.39 5.86
N ALA A 53 -9.91 22.37 5.41
CA ALA A 53 -8.45 22.38 5.35
C ALA A 53 -7.95 23.52 4.46
N GLN A 54 -8.53 23.64 3.25
CA GLN A 54 -8.22 24.71 2.32
C GLN A 54 -8.43 26.09 2.95
N LYS A 55 -9.60 26.33 3.55
CA LYS A 55 -9.91 27.60 4.21
C LYS A 55 -8.93 27.92 5.34
N ARG A 56 -8.54 26.91 6.13
CA ARG A 56 -7.60 27.09 7.24
C ARG A 56 -6.19 27.43 6.75
N ILE A 57 -5.76 26.84 5.63
CA ILE A 57 -4.48 27.17 4.98
C ILE A 57 -4.52 28.59 4.42
N GLU A 58 -5.63 29.00 3.79
CA GLU A 58 -5.83 30.39 3.30
C GLU A 58 -5.78 31.42 4.45
N GLU A 59 -6.27 31.06 5.63
CA GLU A 59 -6.17 31.86 6.86
C GLU A 59 -4.77 31.82 7.52
N GLY A 60 -3.78 31.16 6.90
CA GLY A 60 -2.41 31.05 7.40
C GLY A 60 -2.20 30.02 8.51
N GLY A 61 -3.18 29.15 8.76
CA GLY A 61 -3.06 28.04 9.71
C GLY A 61 -2.41 26.81 9.10
N SER A 62 -1.90 25.92 9.97
CA SER A 62 -1.50 24.57 9.56
C SER A 62 -2.68 23.59 9.61
N PHE A 63 -2.63 22.58 8.76
CA PHE A 63 -3.61 21.51 8.72
C PHE A 63 -2.91 20.16 8.58
N MET A 64 -3.18 19.25 9.52
CA MET A 64 -2.69 17.88 9.49
C MET A 64 -3.87 16.94 9.26
N MET A 65 -3.71 15.98 8.36
CA MET A 65 -4.70 14.94 8.12
C MET A 65 -4.14 13.56 8.47
N ALA A 66 -4.94 12.78 9.18
CA ALA A 66 -4.69 11.36 9.43
C ALA A 66 -5.87 10.56 8.87
N LEU A 67 -5.59 9.59 8.00
CA LEU A 67 -6.60 8.73 7.39
C LEU A 67 -6.26 7.27 7.62
N GLU A 68 -7.27 6.51 8.00
CA GLU A 68 -7.20 5.05 8.06
C GLU A 68 -7.90 4.47 6.83
N GLU A 69 -7.17 3.66 6.07
CA GLU A 69 -7.63 2.97 4.86
C GLU A 69 -8.48 3.84 3.92
N PRO A 70 -7.92 4.97 3.40
CA PRO A 70 -8.66 5.85 2.50
C PRO A 70 -9.08 5.17 1.19
N GLU A 71 -8.60 3.97 0.89
CA GLU A 71 -9.04 3.10 -0.20
C GLU A 71 -10.41 2.45 -0.01
N LEU A 72 -10.91 2.37 1.23
CA LEU A 72 -12.07 1.56 1.55
C LEU A 72 -13.29 2.05 0.75
N HIS A 73 -13.93 1.12 0.01
CA HIS A 73 -15.06 1.39 -0.89
C HIS A 73 -14.78 2.32 -2.08
N LEU A 74 -13.51 2.59 -2.42
CA LEU A 74 -13.15 3.42 -3.56
C LEU A 74 -12.51 2.64 -4.70
N PRO A 75 -12.90 2.91 -5.96
CA PRO A 75 -12.20 2.38 -7.12
C PRO A 75 -10.73 2.83 -7.17
N PRO A 76 -9.79 2.03 -7.70
CA PRO A 76 -8.36 2.36 -7.75
C PRO A 76 -8.03 3.71 -8.40
N SER A 77 -8.77 4.10 -9.43
CA SER A 77 -8.61 5.39 -10.11
C SER A 77 -8.90 6.59 -9.20
N VAL A 78 -9.84 6.42 -8.26
CA VAL A 78 -10.27 7.46 -7.32
C VAL A 78 -9.30 7.57 -6.15
N GLN A 79 -8.76 6.44 -5.67
CA GLN A 79 -7.78 6.38 -4.58
C GLN A 79 -6.59 7.32 -4.81
N ARG A 80 -5.95 7.23 -5.98
CA ARG A 80 -4.80 8.08 -6.35
C ARG A 80 -5.17 9.57 -6.37
N ARG A 81 -6.32 9.90 -6.95
CA ARG A 81 -6.77 11.29 -7.07
C ARG A 81 -7.03 11.91 -5.71
N ILE A 82 -7.57 11.14 -4.78
CA ILE A 82 -7.77 11.58 -3.40
C ILE A 82 -6.46 11.80 -2.71
N LEU A 83 -5.55 10.83 -2.75
CA LEU A 83 -4.26 10.94 -2.10
C LEU A 83 -3.48 12.18 -2.56
N ALA A 84 -3.47 12.45 -3.87
CA ALA A 84 -2.87 13.66 -4.43
C ALA A 84 -3.51 14.94 -3.89
N ARG A 85 -4.85 14.96 -3.73
CA ARG A 85 -5.57 16.11 -3.17
C ARG A 85 -5.31 16.29 -1.68
N LEU A 86 -5.21 15.20 -0.93
CA LEU A 86 -4.90 15.22 0.50
C LEU A 86 -3.51 15.83 0.74
N GLN A 87 -2.52 15.36 -0.03
CA GLN A 87 -1.15 15.88 0.04
C GLN A 87 -1.05 17.35 -0.37
N ALA A 88 -1.82 17.79 -1.37
CA ALA A 88 -1.81 19.18 -1.82
C ALA A 88 -2.50 20.15 -0.84
N LEU A 89 -3.48 19.67 -0.06
CA LEU A 89 -4.32 20.49 0.82
C LEU A 89 -4.02 20.27 2.32
N SER A 90 -2.93 19.56 2.64
CA SER A 90 -2.51 19.32 4.03
C SER A 90 -1.03 19.61 4.18
N THR A 91 -0.65 20.25 5.28
CA THR A 91 0.77 20.45 5.65
C THR A 91 1.44 19.13 5.97
N GLN A 92 0.70 18.19 6.56
CA GLN A 92 1.16 16.84 6.88
C GLN A 92 0.01 15.85 6.67
N THR A 93 0.30 14.74 5.98
CA THR A 93 -0.67 13.65 5.77
C THR A 93 -0.10 12.35 6.32
N ILE A 94 -0.85 11.68 7.19
CA ILE A 94 -0.55 10.34 7.70
C ILE A 94 -1.63 9.41 7.16
N VAL A 95 -1.22 8.33 6.51
CA VAL A 95 -2.14 7.34 5.93
C VAL A 95 -1.72 5.96 6.42
N THR A 96 -2.67 5.19 6.96
CA THR A 96 -2.52 3.74 7.10
C THR A 96 -3.26 3.08 5.95
N THR A 97 -2.66 2.08 5.32
CA THR A 97 -3.20 1.44 4.13
C THR A 97 -2.70 0.00 4.02
N HIS A 98 -3.58 -0.88 3.57
CA HIS A 98 -3.22 -2.22 3.14
C HIS A 98 -3.12 -2.33 1.61
N SER A 99 -3.32 -1.22 0.90
CA SER A 99 -3.22 -1.13 -0.55
C SER A 99 -1.78 -0.86 -1.00
N PRO A 100 -1.16 -1.78 -1.78
CA PRO A 100 0.13 -1.51 -2.38
C PRO A 100 0.07 -0.38 -3.41
N LEU A 101 -1.10 -0.11 -3.99
CA LEU A 101 -1.28 1.00 -4.94
C LEU A 101 -1.16 2.38 -4.28
N ILE A 102 -1.68 2.51 -3.06
CA ILE A 102 -1.56 3.76 -2.27
C ILE A 102 -0.13 3.91 -1.78
N SER A 103 0.43 2.84 -1.21
CA SER A 103 1.82 2.82 -0.74
C SER A 103 2.79 3.19 -1.86
N ALA A 104 2.66 2.61 -3.04
CA ALA A 104 3.53 2.89 -4.18
C ALA A 104 3.39 4.31 -4.76
N TYR A 105 2.30 5.03 -4.46
CA TYR A 105 2.09 6.40 -4.94
C TYR A 105 2.85 7.43 -4.10
N CYS A 106 2.95 7.22 -2.78
CA CYS A 106 3.76 8.06 -1.88
C CYS A 106 5.25 7.91 -2.18
N GLU A 107 6.09 8.89 -1.83
CA GLU A 107 7.55 8.77 -1.97
C GLU A 107 8.12 7.59 -1.16
N PRO A 108 9.12 6.82 -1.67
CA PRO A 108 9.65 5.65 -0.93
C PRO A 108 10.22 6.01 0.45
N THR A 109 10.71 7.25 0.59
CA THR A 109 11.30 7.77 1.83
C THR A 109 10.27 8.13 2.90
N SER A 110 8.99 8.32 2.53
CA SER A 110 7.91 8.59 3.48
C SER A 110 7.16 7.32 3.91
N LEU A 111 7.48 6.17 3.31
CA LEU A 111 6.84 4.90 3.62
C LEU A 111 7.45 4.24 4.86
N LEU A 112 6.57 3.86 5.78
CA LEU A 112 6.89 3.09 6.98
C LEU A 112 6.18 1.74 6.90
N ILE A 113 6.94 0.66 6.96
CA ILE A 113 6.40 -0.69 7.09
C ILE A 113 6.24 -0.97 8.57
N VAL A 114 5.00 -1.18 8.98
CA VAL A 114 4.64 -1.51 10.36
C VAL A 114 4.36 -3.01 10.43
N ARG A 115 5.02 -3.70 11.35
CA ARG A 115 4.83 -5.14 11.58
C ARG A 115 4.69 -5.40 13.07
N ASN A 116 3.88 -6.40 13.40
CA ASN A 116 3.78 -6.95 14.74
C ASN A 116 4.42 -8.35 14.74
N ASP A 117 5.52 -8.51 15.48
CA ASP A 117 6.18 -9.81 15.66
C ASP A 117 5.98 -10.27 17.11
N ALA A 118 5.12 -11.26 17.31
CA ALA A 118 4.81 -11.85 18.61
C ALA A 118 4.44 -10.84 19.72
N GLY A 119 3.73 -9.75 19.38
CA GLY A 119 3.33 -8.70 20.32
C GLY A 119 4.29 -7.52 20.39
N SER A 120 5.43 -7.57 19.71
CA SER A 120 6.35 -6.44 19.55
C SER A 120 6.06 -5.71 18.24
N LEU A 121 5.58 -4.47 18.35
CA LEU A 121 5.36 -3.60 17.19
C LEU A 121 6.67 -2.97 16.74
N ALA A 122 7.02 -3.12 15.46
CA ALA A 122 8.17 -2.48 14.85
C ALA A 122 7.73 -1.69 13.61
N ALA A 123 8.20 -0.45 13.49
CA ALA A 123 8.03 0.37 12.29
C ALA A 123 9.40 0.64 11.68
N LYS A 124 9.59 0.29 10.40
CA LYS A 124 10.84 0.51 9.68
C LYS A 124 10.58 1.28 8.39
N PRO A 125 11.39 2.31 8.06
CA PRO A 125 11.26 3.00 6.79
C PRO A 125 11.61 2.06 5.64
N LEU A 126 10.85 2.13 4.54
CA LEU A 126 11.17 1.40 3.32
C LEU A 126 12.51 1.87 2.76
N LEU A 127 12.73 3.19 2.74
CA LEU A 127 13.97 3.81 2.32
C LEU A 127 14.33 4.95 3.29
N LYS A 128 15.54 4.95 3.87
CA LYS A 128 15.95 5.93 4.89
C LYS A 128 16.26 7.31 4.33
N ALA A 129 16.84 7.36 3.13
CA ALA A 129 17.27 8.59 2.48
C ALA A 129 16.97 8.49 0.98
N PRO A 130 16.75 9.62 0.29
CA PRO A 130 16.61 9.62 -1.16
C PRO A 130 17.77 8.90 -1.84
N LEU A 131 17.49 8.15 -2.91
CA LEU A 131 18.52 7.45 -3.65
C LEU A 131 19.53 8.46 -4.22
N ALA A 132 20.82 8.21 -3.95
CA ALA A 132 21.90 8.98 -4.55
C ALA A 132 22.00 8.71 -6.07
N ALA A 133 22.64 9.62 -6.81
CA ALA A 133 22.72 9.55 -8.26
C ALA A 133 23.58 8.38 -8.78
N ASP A 134 24.48 7.86 -7.95
CA ASP A 134 25.43 6.77 -8.21
C ASP A 134 24.90 5.38 -7.82
N VAL A 135 23.66 5.30 -7.32
CA VAL A 135 23.05 4.03 -6.91
C VAL A 135 22.91 3.09 -8.12
N SER A 136 23.18 1.80 -7.87
CA SER A 136 22.99 0.73 -8.87
C SER A 136 21.62 0.81 -9.55
N ASN A 137 21.61 0.62 -10.86
CA ASN A 137 20.39 0.63 -11.67
C ASN A 137 19.34 -0.36 -11.15
N GLY A 138 19.75 -1.50 -10.60
CA GLY A 138 18.83 -2.49 -10.03
C GLY A 138 18.00 -1.93 -8.87
N VAL A 139 18.66 -1.29 -7.90
CA VAL A 139 17.99 -0.63 -6.75
C VAL A 139 17.13 0.54 -7.20
N ARG A 140 17.59 1.29 -8.22
CA ARG A 140 16.80 2.39 -8.78
C ARG A 140 15.51 1.88 -9.43
N LYS A 141 15.58 0.80 -10.23
CA LYS A 141 14.40 0.15 -10.82
C LYS A 141 13.43 -0.33 -9.74
N LEU A 142 13.95 -0.93 -8.67
CA LEU A 142 13.17 -1.42 -7.53
C LEU A 142 12.28 -0.32 -6.91
N PHE A 143 12.86 0.82 -6.56
CA PHE A 143 12.12 1.88 -5.85
C PHE A 143 11.44 2.93 -6.75
N GLN A 144 11.78 3.02 -8.04
CA GLN A 144 11.22 4.01 -8.96
C GLN A 144 10.29 3.41 -10.03
N ILE A 145 10.57 2.20 -10.52
CA ILE A 145 9.80 1.56 -11.60
C ILE A 145 8.85 0.51 -11.03
N ASN A 146 9.39 -0.47 -10.29
CA ASN A 146 8.65 -1.60 -9.74
C ASN A 146 8.03 -1.29 -8.37
N ARG A 147 7.46 -0.09 -8.22
CA ARG A 147 7.03 0.44 -6.91
C ARG A 147 5.86 -0.34 -6.34
N ILE A 148 4.92 -0.76 -7.19
CA ILE A 148 3.71 -1.48 -6.78
C ILE A 148 4.08 -2.89 -6.34
N GLU A 149 4.89 -3.59 -7.14
CA GLU A 149 5.37 -4.94 -6.84
C GLU A 149 6.24 -4.95 -5.59
N THR A 150 7.14 -3.97 -5.46
CA THR A 150 7.97 -3.82 -4.27
C THR A 150 7.13 -3.53 -3.03
N ALA A 151 6.18 -2.59 -3.10
CA ALA A 151 5.30 -2.30 -1.98
C ALA A 151 4.48 -3.54 -1.59
N ALA A 152 3.88 -4.23 -2.57
CA ALA A 152 3.11 -5.45 -2.34
C ALA A 152 3.95 -6.55 -1.66
N ALA A 153 5.13 -6.84 -2.20
CA ALA A 153 6.00 -7.87 -1.65
C ALA A 153 6.47 -7.53 -0.22
N MET A 154 6.73 -6.26 0.07
CA MET A 154 7.16 -5.80 1.39
C MET A 154 6.05 -5.86 2.46
N MET A 155 4.80 -6.02 2.05
CA MET A 155 3.65 -6.21 2.95
C MET A 155 3.43 -7.69 3.29
N SER A 156 4.01 -8.63 2.54
CA SER A 156 3.92 -10.07 2.78
C SER A 156 4.70 -10.50 4.04
N ASP A 157 4.45 -11.72 4.54
CA ASP A 157 5.14 -12.26 5.73
C ASP A 157 6.64 -12.45 5.51
N ARG A 158 7.00 -12.88 4.30
CA ARG A 158 8.37 -13.15 3.83
C ARG A 158 8.56 -12.53 2.45
N VAL A 159 9.78 -12.10 2.16
CA VAL A 159 10.14 -11.53 0.86
C VAL A 159 11.12 -12.46 0.16
N LEU A 160 10.83 -12.83 -1.08
CA LEU A 160 11.69 -13.63 -1.92
C LEU A 160 12.32 -12.75 -3.01
N VAL A 161 13.63 -12.80 -3.10
CA VAL A 161 14.43 -12.06 -4.10
C VAL A 161 15.02 -13.08 -5.08
N PRO A 162 14.40 -13.25 -6.26
CA PRO A 162 14.93 -14.10 -7.32
C PRO A 162 16.21 -13.51 -7.94
N GLU A 163 16.93 -14.31 -8.72
CA GLU A 163 18.15 -13.86 -9.39
C GLU A 163 17.86 -12.86 -10.50
N GLY A 164 16.97 -13.24 -11.42
CA GLY A 164 16.64 -12.45 -12.59
C GLY A 164 15.15 -12.16 -12.74
N ARG A 165 14.87 -11.33 -13.74
CA ARG A 165 13.52 -10.98 -14.16
C ARG A 165 12.73 -12.20 -14.64
N PHE A 166 13.38 -13.13 -15.33
CA PHE A 166 12.71 -14.32 -15.82
C PHE A 166 12.25 -15.20 -14.66
N ASP A 167 13.07 -15.40 -13.63
CA ASP A 167 12.67 -16.19 -12.45
C ASP A 167 11.48 -15.55 -11.74
N PHE A 168 11.46 -14.22 -11.63
CA PHE A 168 10.30 -13.48 -11.13
C PHE A 168 9.04 -13.75 -11.98
N GLU A 169 9.10 -13.56 -13.30
CA GLU A 169 7.96 -13.73 -14.20
C GLU A 169 7.46 -15.19 -14.20
N TRP A 170 8.38 -16.16 -14.14
CA TRP A 170 8.05 -17.58 -14.04
C TRP A 170 7.35 -17.91 -12.73
N LEU A 171 7.86 -17.41 -11.60
CA LEU A 171 7.23 -17.61 -10.29
C LEU A 171 5.84 -16.98 -10.24
N ASP A 172 5.68 -15.76 -10.73
CA ASP A 172 4.38 -15.07 -10.78
C ASP A 172 3.36 -15.85 -11.62
N LEU A 173 3.75 -16.37 -12.78
CA LEU A 173 2.90 -17.21 -13.62
C LEU A 173 2.54 -18.53 -12.93
N LEU A 174 3.51 -19.20 -12.30
CA LEU A 174 3.26 -20.46 -11.58
C LEU A 174 2.29 -20.24 -10.42
N LEU A 175 2.48 -19.17 -9.64
CA LEU A 175 1.57 -18.81 -8.56
C LEU A 175 0.17 -18.57 -9.08
N ARG A 176 0.04 -17.81 -10.15
CA ARG A 176 -1.25 -17.53 -10.77
C ARG A 176 -1.96 -18.81 -11.25
N VAL A 177 -1.23 -19.74 -11.86
CA VAL A 177 -1.79 -21.03 -12.30
C VAL A 177 -2.24 -21.86 -11.10
N VAL A 178 -1.47 -21.87 -10.02
CA VAL A 178 -1.80 -22.60 -8.79
C VAL A 178 -3.01 -21.98 -8.08
N GLU A 179 -3.10 -20.65 -8.03
CA GLU A 179 -4.21 -19.91 -7.41
C GLU A 179 -5.52 -20.02 -8.21
N LEU A 180 -5.43 -20.09 -9.53
CA LEU A 180 -6.59 -20.32 -10.41
C LEU A 180 -6.97 -21.81 -10.50
N GLY A 181 -6.05 -22.69 -10.15
CA GLY A 181 -6.30 -24.12 -10.06
C GLY A 181 -7.27 -24.42 -8.92
N ASP A 182 -8.15 -25.40 -9.13
CA ASP A 182 -9.27 -25.70 -8.24
C ASP A 182 -8.85 -26.44 -6.94
N GLY A 183 -7.70 -26.08 -6.35
CA GLY A 183 -7.20 -26.69 -5.12
C GLY A 183 -7.05 -28.19 -5.25
N GLY A 184 -6.08 -28.65 -6.07
CA GLY A 184 -5.65 -30.05 -6.03
C GLY A 184 -5.24 -30.48 -4.60
N GLU A 185 -4.75 -31.70 -4.41
CA GLU A 185 -4.42 -32.25 -3.07
C GLU A 185 -3.46 -31.39 -2.22
N ILE A 186 -2.77 -30.42 -2.82
CA ILE A 186 -1.85 -29.50 -2.16
C ILE A 186 -2.48 -28.09 -2.11
N ASN A 187 -2.95 -27.69 -0.92
CA ASN A 187 -3.28 -26.29 -0.64
C ASN A 187 -2.00 -25.45 -0.62
N CYS A 188 -1.73 -24.70 -1.68
CA CYS A 188 -0.59 -23.80 -1.77
C CYS A 188 -0.97 -22.41 -1.24
N SER A 189 -0.50 -22.05 -0.05
CA SER A 189 -0.66 -20.69 0.51
C SER A 189 0.51 -19.76 0.20
N PHE A 190 1.37 -20.13 -0.76
CA PHE A 190 2.61 -19.41 -1.05
C PHE A 190 2.36 -17.93 -1.35
N GLY A 191 1.44 -17.60 -2.27
CA GLY A 191 1.14 -16.22 -2.66
C GLY A 191 0.58 -15.35 -1.51
N SER A 192 0.00 -15.97 -0.49
CA SER A 192 -0.52 -15.25 0.68
C SER A 192 0.55 -14.87 1.71
N HIS A 193 1.66 -15.61 1.76
CA HIS A 193 2.73 -15.41 2.76
C HIS A 193 4.03 -14.87 2.17
N ILE A 194 4.30 -15.13 0.89
CA ILE A 194 5.59 -14.84 0.26
C ILE A 194 5.38 -13.82 -0.85
N GLY A 195 5.99 -12.65 -0.68
CA GLY A 195 6.06 -11.60 -1.68
C GLY A 195 7.30 -11.75 -2.54
N VAL A 196 7.16 -11.84 -3.86
CA VAL A 196 8.28 -11.97 -4.79
C VAL A 196 8.65 -10.58 -5.35
N ILE A 197 9.94 -10.25 -5.34
CA ILE A 197 10.47 -8.97 -5.83
C ILE A 197 10.96 -9.12 -7.28
N PRO A 198 10.62 -8.21 -8.19
CA PRO A 198 11.22 -8.19 -9.52
C PRO A 198 12.67 -7.69 -9.46
N THR A 199 13.61 -8.61 -9.60
CA THR A 199 15.04 -8.31 -9.74
C THR A 199 15.45 -8.16 -11.20
N HIS A 200 16.50 -7.38 -11.42
CA HIS A 200 17.08 -7.16 -12.73
C HIS A 200 18.59 -7.31 -12.67
N ASP A 201 19.21 -7.70 -13.78
CA ASP A 201 20.67 -7.61 -13.97
C ASP A 201 21.48 -8.34 -12.86
N SER A 202 20.97 -9.48 -12.35
CA SER A 202 21.55 -10.31 -11.28
C SER A 202 21.96 -9.54 -10.00
N CYS A 203 21.27 -8.43 -9.69
CA CYS A 203 21.62 -7.56 -8.56
C CYS A 203 21.07 -8.04 -7.19
N VAL A 204 21.09 -9.36 -6.96
CA VAL A 204 20.49 -10.02 -5.78
C VAL A 204 21.08 -9.49 -4.48
N GLU A 205 22.41 -9.42 -4.39
CA GLU A 205 23.12 -8.99 -3.19
C GLU A 205 22.70 -7.57 -2.76
N VAL A 206 22.76 -6.63 -3.70
CA VAL A 206 22.43 -5.22 -3.44
C VAL A 206 20.94 -5.06 -3.11
N THR A 207 20.08 -5.85 -3.77
CA THR A 207 18.63 -5.84 -3.52
C THR A 207 18.32 -6.36 -2.13
N CYS A 208 18.88 -7.51 -1.75
CA CYS A 208 18.75 -8.09 -0.42
C CYS A 208 19.30 -7.16 0.67
N ALA A 209 20.46 -6.54 0.44
CA ALA A 209 21.05 -5.57 1.36
C ALA A 209 20.14 -4.34 1.56
N SER A 210 19.46 -3.89 0.51
CA SER A 210 18.53 -2.76 0.58
C SER A 210 17.24 -3.15 1.31
N LEU A 211 16.66 -4.30 0.97
CA LEU A 211 15.37 -4.74 1.53
C LEU A 211 15.47 -5.23 2.98
N SER A 212 16.58 -5.84 3.38
CA SER A 212 16.82 -6.33 4.75
C SER A 212 16.80 -5.21 5.81
N GLN A 213 17.08 -3.97 5.40
CA GLN A 213 16.96 -2.80 6.27
C GLN A 213 15.51 -2.53 6.67
N ALA A 214 14.57 -2.81 5.78
CA ALA A 214 13.16 -2.53 5.94
C ALA A 214 12.36 -3.78 6.37
N HIS A 215 12.76 -4.97 5.93
CA HIS A 215 12.05 -6.23 6.19
C HIS A 215 12.95 -7.29 6.85
N PRO A 216 12.53 -7.91 7.98
CA PRO A 216 13.39 -8.84 8.72
C PRO A 216 13.53 -10.23 8.10
N ARG A 217 12.59 -10.65 7.24
CA ARG A 217 12.54 -12.00 6.65
C ARG A 217 12.68 -11.93 5.13
N VAL A 218 13.90 -11.63 4.66
CA VAL A 218 14.26 -11.61 3.24
C VAL A 218 15.02 -12.89 2.90
N SER A 219 14.61 -13.57 1.84
CA SER A 219 15.26 -14.77 1.32
C SER A 219 15.69 -14.54 -0.13
N ALA A 220 16.87 -15.04 -0.50
CA ALA A 220 17.33 -15.03 -1.88
C ALA A 220 17.06 -16.39 -2.55
N LEU A 221 16.68 -16.37 -3.82
CA LEU A 221 16.61 -17.55 -4.68
C LEU A 221 17.68 -17.39 -5.76
N VAL A 222 18.63 -18.32 -5.78
CA VAL A 222 19.83 -18.28 -6.63
C VAL A 222 20.01 -19.64 -7.29
N ASP A 223 20.47 -19.67 -8.53
CA ASP A 223 20.71 -20.92 -9.23
C ASP A 223 21.92 -21.71 -8.68
N GLY A 224 22.04 -22.96 -9.11
CA GLY A 224 23.15 -23.85 -8.80
C GLY A 224 24.43 -23.61 -9.61
N ASP A 225 24.50 -22.58 -10.45
CA ASP A 225 25.60 -22.43 -11.39
C ASP A 225 26.85 -21.76 -10.76
N LEU A 226 27.93 -21.61 -11.53
CA LEU A 226 29.18 -21.00 -11.04
C LEU A 226 28.99 -19.56 -10.56
N ALA A 227 28.10 -18.78 -11.20
CA ALA A 227 27.75 -17.43 -10.77
C ALA A 227 26.85 -17.46 -9.53
N GLY A 228 25.87 -18.37 -9.48
CA GLY A 228 25.01 -18.59 -8.32
C GLY A 228 25.78 -18.99 -7.05
N HIS A 229 26.82 -19.80 -7.20
CA HIS A 229 27.77 -20.08 -6.13
C HIS A 229 28.44 -18.81 -5.60
N GLY A 230 28.86 -17.90 -6.49
CA GLY A 230 29.42 -16.60 -6.12
C GLY A 230 28.44 -15.73 -5.34
N TYR A 231 27.20 -15.60 -5.82
CA TYR A 231 26.16 -14.82 -5.14
C TYR A 231 25.82 -15.40 -3.76
N SER A 232 25.70 -16.73 -3.65
CA SER A 232 25.42 -17.38 -2.37
C SER A 232 26.53 -17.11 -1.34
N ALA A 233 27.81 -17.17 -1.75
CA ALA A 233 28.93 -16.86 -0.88
C ALA A 233 28.93 -15.39 -0.44
N ALA A 234 28.66 -14.47 -1.36
CA ALA A 234 28.56 -13.04 -1.05
C ALA A 234 27.42 -12.74 -0.07
N LEU A 235 26.24 -13.33 -0.28
CA LEU A 235 25.08 -13.19 0.60
C LEU A 235 25.30 -13.77 2.00
N VAL A 236 25.99 -14.90 2.11
CA VAL A 236 26.38 -15.49 3.41
C VAL A 236 27.36 -14.57 4.14
N LEU A 237 28.33 -14.00 3.43
CA LEU A 237 29.33 -13.11 4.01
C LEU A 237 28.69 -11.79 4.48
N ALA A 238 27.76 -11.24 3.70
CA ALA A 238 27.08 -10.00 4.01
C ALA A 238 26.00 -10.14 5.11
N GLN A 239 25.55 -11.37 5.44
CA GLN A 239 24.46 -11.65 6.38
C GLN A 239 23.16 -10.86 6.09
N THR A 240 22.92 -10.56 4.82
CA THR A 240 21.79 -9.73 4.36
C THR A 240 20.49 -10.50 4.19
N CYS A 241 20.54 -11.84 4.19
CA CYS A 241 19.38 -12.71 4.00
C CYS A 241 19.19 -13.67 5.17
N GLY A 242 17.92 -13.94 5.50
CA GLY A 242 17.56 -14.95 6.52
C GLY A 242 17.63 -16.38 6.00
N ALA A 243 17.48 -16.59 4.68
CA ALA A 243 17.67 -17.88 4.03
C ALA A 243 18.11 -17.70 2.57
N ILE A 244 18.88 -18.66 2.06
CA ILE A 244 19.28 -18.74 0.65
C ILE A 244 18.77 -20.08 0.12
N ILE A 245 17.91 -20.01 -0.90
CA ILE A 245 17.34 -21.18 -1.56
C ILE A 245 18.09 -21.37 -2.87
N ARG A 246 18.51 -22.61 -3.12
CA ARG A 246 19.23 -23.00 -4.33
C ARG A 246 18.43 -24.04 -5.09
N TYR A 247 18.42 -23.95 -6.42
CA TYR A 247 17.74 -24.88 -7.32
C TYR A 247 18.64 -25.31 -8.47
#